data_AF-A0A5F1YHL9-F1
#
_entry.id   AF-A0A5F1YHL9-F1
#
_cell.length_a   1.000
_cell.length_b   1.000
_cell.length_c   1.000
_cell.angle_alpha   90.00
_cell.angle_beta   90.00
_cell.angle_gamma   90.00
#
_symmetry.space_group_name_H-M   'P 1'
#
loop_
_entity.id
_entity.type
_entity.pdbx_description
1 polymer ?
#
loop_
_entity_poly.entity_id
_entity_poly.type
_entity_poly.pdbx_seq_one_letter_code
_entity_poly.pdbx_strand_id
1 'polypeptide(L)'
;MFERNRLERIGNVSGIVAGIASGILIPILFVPGLKDIEWLTQSVVTVSGFLILFFGGLFLFTSLGLNVMRSGELNQMILFISFPIPKPIARLLGFGFFLLGCLALLCSLLYFLAYAIRWIR
;
A
#
# COMPACT_ATOMS: atom_id res chain seq x y z
N MET A 1 17.71 -4.20 -17.54
CA MET A 1 16.99 -5.42 -17.13
C MET A 1 17.02 -5.64 -15.62
N PHE A 2 18.17 -5.46 -14.94
CA PHE A 2 18.33 -5.63 -13.49
C PHE A 2 17.43 -4.75 -12.59
N GLU A 3 17.13 -3.50 -12.97
CA GLU A 3 16.29 -2.60 -12.16
C GLU A 3 14.81 -3.00 -12.09
N ARG A 4 14.24 -3.54 -13.19
CA ARG A 4 12.82 -3.97 -13.22
C ARG A 4 12.56 -5.06 -12.17
N ASN A 5 13.43 -6.06 -12.12
CA ASN A 5 13.33 -7.15 -11.15
C ASN A 5 13.45 -6.67 -9.70
N ARG A 6 14.17 -5.57 -9.44
CA ARG A 6 14.30 -5.02 -8.08
C ARG A 6 13.06 -4.27 -7.64
N LEU A 7 12.51 -3.39 -8.49
CA LEU A 7 11.29 -2.62 -8.20
C LEU A 7 10.09 -3.55 -7.99
N GLU A 8 9.94 -4.55 -8.84
CA GLU A 8 8.85 -5.52 -8.75
C GLU A 8 8.98 -6.41 -7.51
N ARG A 9 10.20 -6.79 -7.13
CA ARG A 9 10.45 -7.54 -5.89
C ARG A 9 10.14 -6.70 -4.64
N ILE A 10 10.56 -5.43 -4.61
CA ILE A 10 10.23 -4.50 -3.51
C ILE A 10 8.72 -4.35 -3.40
N GLY A 11 8.05 -4.14 -4.53
CA GLY A 11 6.61 -4.06 -4.63
C GLY A 11 5.93 -5.30 -4.06
N ASN A 12 6.26 -6.49 -4.56
CA ASN A 12 5.62 -7.72 -4.11
C ASN A 12 5.81 -8.00 -2.63
N VAL A 13 7.02 -7.81 -2.09
CA VAL A 13 7.25 -7.96 -0.64
C VAL A 13 6.42 -6.96 0.14
N SER A 14 6.34 -5.71 -0.31
CA SER A 14 5.53 -4.67 0.33
C SER A 14 4.03 -5.00 0.27
N GLY A 15 3.55 -5.54 -0.85
CA GLY A 15 2.17 -6.02 -1.00
C GLY A 15 1.83 -7.15 -0.02
N ILE A 16 2.75 -8.10 0.20
CA ILE A 16 2.58 -9.18 1.17
C ILE A 16 2.47 -8.62 2.59
N VAL A 17 3.36 -7.70 2.98
CA VAL A 17 3.34 -7.08 4.32
C VAL A 17 2.04 -6.31 4.55
N ALA A 18 1.62 -5.50 3.57
CA ALA A 18 0.36 -4.77 3.64
C ALA A 18 -0.86 -5.71 3.71
N GLY A 19 -0.81 -6.84 2.99
CA GLY A 19 -1.83 -7.88 3.03
C GLY A 19 -1.95 -8.54 4.40
N ILE A 20 -0.83 -8.91 5.02
CA ILE A 20 -0.80 -9.48 6.38
C ILE A 20 -1.34 -8.47 7.39
N ALA A 21 -0.89 -7.22 7.33
CA ALA A 21 -1.37 -6.15 8.22
C ALA A 21 -2.88 -5.90 8.06
N SER A 22 -3.40 -5.94 6.83
CA SER A 22 -4.84 -5.84 6.55
C SER A 22 -5.60 -7.05 7.12
N GLY A 23 -5.05 -8.26 6.94
CA GLY A 23 -5.61 -9.50 7.48
C GLY A 23 -5.69 -9.53 9.00
N ILE A 24 -4.77 -8.86 9.70
CA ILE A 24 -4.82 -8.68 11.17
C ILE A 24 -5.81 -7.58 11.56
N LEU A 25 -5.87 -6.49 10.79
CA LEU A 25 -6.73 -5.35 11.11
C LEU A 25 -8.24 -5.67 10.97
N ILE A 26 -8.62 -6.46 9.96
CA ILE A 26 -10.01 -6.86 9.71
C ILE A 26 -10.67 -7.52 10.95
N PRO A 27 -10.14 -8.61 11.53
CA PRO A 27 -10.78 -9.27 12.66
C PRO A 27 -10.85 -8.34 13.89
N ILE A 28 -9.86 -7.47 14.13
CA ILE A 28 -9.91 -6.52 15.26
C ILE A 28 -11.03 -5.48 15.11
N LEU A 29 -11.32 -5.04 13.88
CA LEU A 29 -12.37 -4.04 13.63
C LEU A 29 -13.79 -4.65 13.63
N PHE A 30 -13.93 -5.91 13.24
CA PHE A 30 -15.23 -6.55 13.01
C PHE A 30 -15.66 -7.56 14.08
N VAL A 31 -14.73 -8.06 14.91
CA VAL A 31 -15.07 -8.97 16.02
C VAL A 31 -15.36 -8.16 17.28
N PRO A 32 -16.62 -8.13 17.78
CA PRO A 32 -17.01 -7.28 18.91
C PRO A 32 -16.15 -7.51 20.17
N GLY A 33 -15.87 -8.77 20.54
CA GLY A 33 -15.04 -9.06 21.73
C GLY A 33 -13.56 -8.65 21.66
N LEU A 34 -13.03 -8.37 20.46
CA LEU A 34 -11.68 -7.81 20.28
C LEU A 34 -11.70 -6.29 20.19
N LYS A 35 -12.72 -5.74 19.50
CA LYS A 35 -12.91 -4.31 19.31
C LYS A 35 -13.06 -3.56 20.64
N ASP A 36 -13.74 -4.18 21.60
CA ASP A 36 -14.04 -3.58 22.91
C ASP A 36 -12.79 -3.41 23.80
N ILE A 37 -11.66 -4.04 23.45
CA ILE A 37 -10.40 -3.90 24.18
C ILE A 37 -9.66 -2.66 23.66
N GLU A 38 -9.99 -1.48 24.20
CA GLU A 38 -9.53 -0.18 23.67
C GLU A 38 -8.01 -0.06 23.46
N TRP A 39 -7.19 -0.51 24.43
CA TRP A 39 -5.73 -0.42 24.34
C TRP A 39 -5.14 -1.30 23.23
N LEU A 40 -5.73 -2.48 23.02
CA LEU A 40 -5.35 -3.42 21.98
C LEU A 40 -5.80 -2.88 20.62
N THR A 41 -7.06 -2.46 20.51
CA THR A 41 -7.64 -1.91 19.29
C THR A 41 -6.87 -0.68 18.84
N GLN A 42 -6.58 0.27 19.73
CA GLN A 42 -5.78 1.46 19.39
C GLN A 42 -4.38 1.08 18.90
N SER A 43 -3.67 0.23 19.64
CA SER A 43 -2.29 -0.15 19.28
C SER A 43 -2.23 -0.89 17.93
N VAL A 44 -3.14 -1.85 17.71
CA VAL A 44 -3.16 -2.63 16.47
C VAL A 44 -3.66 -1.81 15.30
N VAL A 45 -4.66 -0.95 15.47
CA VAL A 45 -5.11 -0.03 14.41
C VAL A 45 -4.00 0.93 14.03
N THR A 46 -3.25 1.46 14.99
CA THR A 46 -2.14 2.37 14.73
C THR A 46 -1.00 1.68 13.98
N VAL A 47 -0.52 0.54 14.48
CA VAL A 47 0.60 -0.18 13.86
C VAL A 47 0.19 -0.73 12.49
N SER A 48 -0.95 -1.41 12.41
CA SER A 48 -1.42 -1.99 11.14
C SER A 48 -1.79 -0.90 10.13
N GLY A 49 -2.42 0.19 10.56
CA GLY A 49 -2.72 1.34 9.71
C GLY A 49 -1.46 1.97 9.12
N PHE A 50 -0.42 2.17 9.94
CA PHE A 50 0.88 2.62 9.44
C PHE A 50 1.49 1.64 8.42
N LEU A 51 1.52 0.35 8.75
CA LEU A 51 2.09 -0.68 7.88
C LEU A 51 1.35 -0.77 6.54
N ILE A 52 0.02 -0.69 6.55
CA ILE A 52 -0.80 -0.70 5.33
C ILE A 52 -0.52 0.54 4.48
N LEU A 53 -0.49 1.74 5.07
CA LEU A 53 -0.22 2.97 4.33
C LEU A 53 1.20 3.00 3.75
N PHE A 54 2.19 2.60 4.55
CA PHE A 54 3.60 2.62 4.14
C PHE A 54 3.89 1.54 3.09
N PHE A 55 3.61 0.27 3.39
CA PHE A 55 3.92 -0.84 2.47
C PHE A 55 2.93 -0.94 1.31
N GLY A 56 1.65 -0.62 1.53
CA GLY A 56 0.68 -0.47 0.45
C GLY A 56 1.07 0.68 -0.47
N GLY A 57 1.49 1.82 0.09
CA GLY A 57 2.03 2.95 -0.67
C GLY A 57 3.26 2.57 -1.49
N LEU A 58 4.22 1.83 -0.91
CA LEU A 58 5.39 1.30 -1.64
C LEU A 58 4.99 0.38 -2.79
N PHE A 59 4.02 -0.52 -2.58
CA PHE A 59 3.52 -1.40 -3.63
C PHE A 59 2.90 -0.62 -4.79
N LEU A 60 2.03 0.35 -4.47
CA LEU A 60 1.41 1.24 -5.46
C LEU A 60 2.46 2.06 -6.21
N PHE A 61 3.42 2.63 -5.51
CA PHE A 61 4.47 3.46 -6.09
C PHE A 61 5.40 2.67 -7.02
N THR A 62 5.86 1.49 -6.57
CA THR A 62 6.86 0.71 -7.29
C THR A 62 6.24 -0.19 -8.35
N SER A 63 5.41 -1.16 -7.93
CA SER A 63 4.91 -2.26 -8.77
C SER A 63 3.82 -1.80 -9.72
N LEU A 64 2.88 -0.97 -9.26
CA LEU A 64 1.79 -0.47 -10.09
C LEU A 64 2.08 0.90 -10.71
N GLY A 65 2.92 1.70 -10.08
CA GLY A 65 3.23 3.05 -10.52
C GLY A 65 4.37 3.05 -11.54
N LEU A 66 5.60 3.08 -11.03
CA LEU A 66 6.81 3.17 -11.83
C LEU A 66 6.94 2.03 -12.86
N ASN A 67 6.59 0.80 -12.50
CA ASN A 67 6.71 -0.33 -13.42
C ASN A 67 5.73 -0.19 -14.61
N VAL A 68 4.48 0.19 -14.36
CA VAL A 68 3.45 0.36 -15.41
C VAL A 68 3.72 1.61 -16.25
N MET A 69 4.18 2.71 -15.65
CA MET A 69 4.58 3.91 -16.40
C MET A 69 5.74 3.62 -17.37
N ARG A 70 6.71 2.81 -16.94
CA ARG A 70 7.88 2.45 -17.79
C ARG A 70 7.56 1.38 -18.83
N SER A 71 6.82 0.34 -18.46
CA SER A 71 6.50 -0.77 -19.37
C SER A 71 5.35 -0.44 -20.32
N GLY A 72 4.37 0.34 -19.87
CA GLY A 72 3.08 0.48 -20.54
C GLY A 72 2.27 -0.82 -20.51
N GLU A 73 2.68 -1.80 -19.70
CA GLU A 73 2.04 -3.10 -19.55
C GLU A 73 1.45 -3.14 -18.15
N LEU A 74 0.12 -3.13 -18.11
CA LEU A 74 -0.64 -3.29 -16.88
C LEU A 74 -1.10 -4.74 -16.85
N ASN A 75 -0.58 -5.52 -15.90
CA ASN A 75 -0.90 -6.93 -15.82
C ASN A 75 -2.41 -7.09 -15.57
N GLN A 76 -3.13 -7.61 -16.57
CA GLN A 76 -4.60 -7.57 -16.63
C GLN A 76 -5.28 -8.32 -15.47
N MET A 77 -4.57 -9.25 -14.83
CA MET A 77 -5.01 -9.91 -13.59
C MET A 77 -5.25 -8.94 -12.43
N ILE A 78 -4.58 -7.79 -12.39
CA ILE A 78 -4.64 -6.86 -11.26
C ILE A 78 -5.91 -6.00 -11.29
N LEU A 79 -6.49 -5.78 -12.47
CA LEU A 79 -7.64 -4.89 -12.65
C LEU A 79 -8.97 -5.60 -12.93
N PHE A 80 -9.00 -6.94 -13.00
CA PHE A 80 -10.19 -7.71 -13.40
C PHE A 80 -10.80 -7.24 -14.75
N ILE A 81 -10.02 -6.54 -15.59
CA ILE A 81 -10.43 -6.05 -16.90
C ILE A 81 -9.81 -6.97 -17.95
N SER A 82 -10.66 -7.68 -18.68
CA SER A 82 -10.29 -8.65 -19.71
C SER A 82 -9.93 -8.03 -21.07
N PHE A 83 -9.94 -6.69 -21.19
CA PHE A 83 -9.62 -5.99 -22.43
C PHE A 83 -8.17 -5.48 -22.44
N PRO A 84 -7.44 -5.58 -23.57
CA PRO A 84 -6.10 -5.00 -23.69
C PRO A 84 -6.19 -3.48 -23.59
N ILE A 85 -5.63 -2.93 -22.52
CA ILE A 85 -5.59 -1.48 -22.30
C ILE A 85 -4.53 -0.89 -23.25
N PRO A 86 -4.86 0.16 -24.04
CA PRO A 86 -3.89 0.85 -24.86
C PRO A 86 -2.70 1.37 -24.04
N LYS A 87 -1.49 1.21 -24.55
CA LYS A 87 -0.24 1.62 -23.85
C LYS A 87 -0.27 3.04 -23.25
N PRO A 88 -0.82 4.08 -23.92
CA PRO A 88 -0.90 5.42 -23.34
C PRO A 88 -1.79 5.48 -22.09
N ILE A 89 -2.91 4.75 -22.11
CA ILE A 89 -3.86 4.69 -21.00
C ILE A 89 -3.26 3.90 -19.83
N ALA A 90 -2.57 2.79 -20.11
CA ALA A 90 -1.85 2.02 -19.10
C ALA A 90 -0.81 2.89 -18.37
N ARG A 91 -0.04 3.70 -19.11
CA ARG A 91 0.92 4.64 -18.51
C ARG A 91 0.26 5.73 -17.66
N LEU A 92 -0.90 6.23 -18.08
CA LEU A 92 -1.68 7.20 -17.31
C LEU A 92 -2.21 6.60 -16.00
N LEU A 93 -2.70 5.36 -16.05
CA LEU A 93 -3.10 4.60 -14.87
C LEU A 93 -1.91 4.36 -13.93
N GLY A 94 -0.76 3.98 -14.48
CA GLY A 94 0.49 3.88 -13.72
C GLY A 94 0.86 5.20 -13.04
N PHE A 95 0.70 6.34 -13.73
CA PHE A 95 0.90 7.65 -13.10
C PHE A 95 -0.08 7.91 -11.95
N GLY A 96 -1.35 7.52 -12.10
CA GLY A 96 -2.34 7.57 -11.03
C GLY A 96 -1.91 6.75 -9.81
N PHE A 97 -1.49 5.50 -10.01
CA PHE A 97 -1.00 4.65 -8.93
C PHE A 97 0.28 5.19 -8.28
N PHE A 98 1.17 5.80 -9.08
CA PHE A 98 2.36 6.48 -8.56
C PHE A 98 1.99 7.64 -7.64
N LEU A 99 1.05 8.51 -8.05
CA LEU A 99 0.59 9.62 -7.22
C LEU A 99 -0.08 9.14 -5.93
N LEU A 100 -0.94 8.12 -6.01
CA LEU A 100 -1.58 7.51 -4.84
C LEU A 100 -0.54 6.89 -3.90
N GLY A 101 0.48 6.23 -4.44
CA GLY A 101 1.59 5.68 -3.66
C GLY A 101 2.37 6.77 -2.93
N CYS A 102 2.73 7.86 -3.62
CA CYS A 102 3.38 9.03 -3.00
C CYS A 102 2.54 9.63 -1.88
N LEU A 103 1.23 9.80 -2.10
CA LEU A 103 0.32 10.34 -1.10
C LEU A 103 0.22 9.42 0.12
N ALA A 104 0.08 8.11 -0.10
CA ALA A 104 0.04 7.12 0.99
C ALA A 104 1.33 7.10 1.81
N LEU A 105 2.49 7.19 1.16
CA LEU A 105 3.78 7.30 1.83
C LEU A 105 3.87 8.59 2.67
N LEU A 106 3.45 9.72 2.11
CA LEU A 106 3.44 10.99 2.82
C LEU A 106 2.50 10.95 4.03
N CYS A 107 1.30 10.39 3.87
CA CYS A 107 0.36 10.16 4.97
C CYS A 107 0.95 9.24 6.05
N SER A 108 1.65 8.16 5.67
CA SER A 108 2.29 7.25 6.63
C SER A 108 3.40 7.93 7.43
N LEU A 109 4.18 8.81 6.79
CA LEU A 109 5.22 9.62 7.42
C LEU A 109 4.62 10.63 8.39
N LEU A 110 3.56 11.35 7.99
CA LEU A 110 2.85 12.27 8.88
C LEU A 110 2.21 11.54 10.05
N TYR A 111 1.65 10.36 9.81
CA TYR A 111 1.05 9.53 10.86
C TYR A 111 2.10 9.08 11.88
N PHE A 112 3.26 8.61 11.41
CA PHE A 112 4.39 8.24 12.27
C PHE A 112 4.91 9.45 13.05
N LEU A 113 5.05 10.61 12.40
CA LEU A 113 5.50 11.84 13.05
C LEU A 113 4.53 12.29 14.15
N ALA A 114 3.23 12.29 13.86
CA ALA A 114 2.19 12.65 14.84
C ALA A 114 2.19 11.68 16.03
N TYR A 115 2.36 10.38 15.77
CA TYR A 115 2.47 9.37 16.81
C TYR A 115 3.73 9.57 17.67
N ALA A 116 4.90 9.79 17.05
CA ALA A 116 6.16 10.02 17.75
C ALA A 116 6.11 11.28 18.62
N ILE A 117 5.56 12.38 18.12
CA ILE A 117 5.37 13.62 18.90
C ILE A 117 4.47 13.37 20.12
N ARG A 118 3.41 12.58 19.95
CA ARG A 118 2.48 12.24 21.04
C ARG A 118 3.12 11.31 22.09
N TRP A 119 4.15 10.57 21.73
CA TRP A 119 4.87 9.68 22.66
C TRP A 119 5.98 10.40 23.43
N ILE A 120 6.57 11.45 22.85
CA ILE A 120 7.61 12.28 23.48
C ILE A 120 7.02 13.27 24.50
N ARG A 121 5.74 13.66 24.35
CA ARG A 121 5.05 14.66 25.17
C ARG A 121 4.20 14.02 26.26
#